data_AF-A0A0Q9ZID8-F1
#
_entry.id   AF-A0A0Q9ZID8-F1
#
_cell.length_a   1.000
_cell.length_b   1.000
_cell.length_c   1.000
_cell.angle_alpha   90.00
_cell.angle_beta   90.00
_cell.angle_gamma   90.00
#
_symmetry.space_group_name_H-M   'P 1'
#
loop_
_entity.id
_entity.type
_entity.pdbx_description
1 polymer ?
#
loop_
_entity_poly.entity_id
_entity_poly.type
_entity_poly.pdbx_seq_one_letter_code
_entity_poly.pdbx_strand_id
1 'polypeptide(L)'
;MEPSSPKEPLSAFTAFGNTEKSWRTVIDGNQLSIEADFLRPTTIVVSRSTYAEGVEYVSTVSGKPIIMNINSQICTDDNGYQNEFTVTLTYDNKSYQGCAVAGAYETAPT
;
A
#
# COMPACT_ATOMS: atom_id res chain seq x y z
N MET A 1 -6.18 34.81 -6.74
CA MET A 1 -6.07 33.69 -7.69
C MET A 1 -4.63 33.24 -7.65
N GLU A 2 -4.33 32.30 -6.77
CA GLU A 2 -3.05 31.59 -6.80
C GLU A 2 -3.16 30.45 -7.83
N PRO A 3 -2.13 30.21 -8.67
CA PRO A 3 -2.14 29.14 -9.63
C PRO A 3 -1.78 27.83 -8.92
N SER A 4 -2.78 27.04 -8.55
CA SER A 4 -2.54 25.67 -8.11
C SER A 4 -2.17 24.83 -9.33
N SER A 5 -0.87 24.69 -9.59
CA SER A 5 -0.35 23.71 -10.56
C SER A 5 -1.06 22.36 -10.40
N PRO A 6 -1.49 21.69 -11.49
CA PRO A 6 -1.88 20.30 -11.39
C PRO A 6 -0.59 19.50 -11.12
N LYS A 7 -0.24 19.34 -9.84
CA LYS A 7 0.53 18.16 -9.44
C LYS A 7 -0.34 17.00 -9.89
N GLU A 8 0.09 16.26 -10.91
CA GLU A 8 -0.48 14.96 -11.22
C GLU A 8 -0.74 14.26 -9.88
N PRO A 9 -1.98 13.83 -9.58
CA PRO A 9 -2.26 13.28 -8.27
C PRO A 9 -1.39 12.03 -8.15
N LEU A 10 -0.32 12.12 -7.36
CA LEU A 10 0.39 10.93 -6.92
C LEU A 10 -0.67 10.09 -6.22
N SER A 11 -1.10 9.02 -6.89
CA SER A 11 -2.31 8.33 -6.52
C SER A 11 -2.13 7.77 -5.12
N ALA A 12 -2.95 8.24 -4.18
CA ALA A 12 -2.98 7.69 -2.85
C ALA A 12 -3.60 6.30 -2.90
N PHE A 13 -3.16 5.39 -2.03
CA PHE A 13 -3.68 4.03 -1.93
C PHE A 13 -3.85 3.63 -0.48
N THR A 14 -4.88 2.82 -0.22
CA THR A 14 -5.02 2.11 1.05
C THR A 14 -4.92 0.63 0.75
N ALA A 15 -3.87 -0.01 1.24
CA ALA A 15 -3.62 -1.44 1.11
C ALA A 15 -3.83 -2.12 2.46
N PHE A 16 -4.34 -3.34 2.45
CA PHE A 16 -4.61 -4.10 3.66
C PHE A 16 -4.63 -5.60 3.37
N GLY A 17 -4.28 -6.38 4.37
CA GLY A 17 -4.38 -7.83 4.32
C GLY A 17 -4.45 -8.41 5.72
N ASN A 18 -5.10 -9.55 5.83
CA ASN A 18 -5.37 -10.21 7.11
C ASN A 18 -5.11 -11.72 7.05
N THR A 19 -4.67 -12.25 5.91
CA THR A 19 -4.22 -13.63 5.78
C THR A 19 -2.92 -13.84 6.56
N GLU A 20 -2.93 -14.79 7.51
CA GLU A 20 -1.87 -15.08 8.50
C GLU A 20 -1.57 -13.97 9.52
N LYS A 21 -1.42 -12.73 9.07
CA LYS A 21 -1.14 -11.55 9.91
C LYS A 21 -1.91 -10.35 9.40
N SER A 22 -2.46 -9.57 10.32
CA SER A 22 -3.14 -8.32 9.98
C SER A 22 -2.11 -7.23 9.71
N TRP A 23 -2.30 -6.54 8.59
CA TRP A 23 -1.53 -5.38 8.21
C TRP A 23 -2.37 -4.42 7.40
N ARG A 24 -2.01 -3.15 7.49
CA ARG A 24 -2.62 -2.06 6.77
C ARG A 24 -1.57 -1.04 6.41
N THR A 25 -1.73 -0.43 5.26
CA THR A 25 -0.81 0.55 4.74
C THR A 25 -1.56 1.66 4.03
N VAL A 26 -1.21 2.90 4.35
CA VAL A 26 -1.72 4.09 3.67
C VAL A 26 -0.54 4.73 2.93
N ILE A 27 -0.71 4.93 1.63
CA ILE A 27 0.26 5.58 0.76
C ILE A 27 -0.32 6.91 0.32
N ASP A 28 0.41 7.99 0.57
CA ASP A 28 0.12 9.32 0.06
C ASP A 28 1.41 9.93 -0.50
N GLY A 29 1.44 10.12 -1.82
CA GLY A 29 2.63 10.56 -2.52
C GLY A 29 3.78 9.55 -2.42
N ASN A 30 4.83 9.93 -1.69
CA ASN A 30 6.01 9.12 -1.43
C ASN A 30 6.10 8.68 0.04
N GLN A 31 5.05 8.92 0.84
CA GLN A 31 4.98 8.46 2.22
C GLN A 31 4.13 7.19 2.29
N LEU A 32 4.65 6.20 3.01
CA LEU A 32 3.98 4.95 3.30
C LEU A 32 3.90 4.81 4.83
N SER A 33 2.68 4.81 5.36
CA SER A 33 2.39 4.55 6.77
C SER A 33 1.89 3.12 6.89
N ILE A 34 2.60 2.28 7.66
CA ILE A 34 2.26 0.87 7.85
C ILE A 34 1.95 0.58 9.31
N GLU A 35 0.86 -0.15 9.53
CA GLU A 35 0.45 -0.74 10.80
C GLU A 35 0.34 -2.25 10.58
N ALA A 36 1.11 -3.07 11.30
CA ALA A 36 1.11 -4.52 11.10
C ALA A 36 1.43 -5.29 12.38
N ASP A 37 0.94 -6.52 12.49
CA ASP A 37 1.22 -7.39 13.65
C ASP A 37 2.71 -7.75 13.80
N PHE A 38 3.49 -7.60 12.74
CA PHE A 38 4.92 -7.95 12.68
C PHE A 38 5.85 -6.73 12.65
N LEU A 39 5.29 -5.52 12.64
CA LEU A 39 6.06 -4.28 12.55
C LEU A 39 5.35 -3.19 13.35
N ARG A 40 6.09 -2.50 14.23
CA ARG A 40 5.52 -1.34 14.95
C ARG A 40 5.01 -0.30 13.94
N PRO A 41 3.91 0.41 14.24
CA PRO A 41 3.42 1.50 13.40
C PRO A 41 4.57 2.42 12.99
N THR A 42 4.78 2.55 11.68
CA THR A 42 5.93 3.26 11.12
C THR A 42 5.51 4.01 9.86
N THR A 43 5.98 5.25 9.72
CA THR A 43 5.89 6.01 8.48
C THR A 43 7.27 6.11 7.85
N ILE A 44 7.37 5.76 6.57
CA ILE A 44 8.62 5.77 5.82
C ILE A 44 8.46 6.46 4.47
N VAL A 45 9.57 7.00 3.96
CA VAL A 45 9.65 7.46 2.58
C VAL A 45 9.94 6.27 1.68
N VAL A 46 9.16 6.13 0.61
CA VAL A 46 9.28 5.08 -0.39
C VAL A 46 9.69 5.65 -1.74
N SER A 47 10.45 4.86 -2.49
CA SER A 47 10.65 5.09 -3.92
C SER A 47 9.49 4.44 -4.68
N ARG A 48 8.89 5.17 -5.62
CA ARG A 48 7.76 4.71 -6.44
C ARG A 48 8.22 4.40 -7.86
N SER A 49 7.85 3.23 -8.36
CA SER A 49 8.10 2.79 -9.74
C SER A 49 6.80 2.29 -10.37
N THR A 50 6.38 2.88 -11.48
CA THR A 50 5.17 2.45 -12.21
C THR A 50 5.53 1.52 -13.36
N TYR A 51 4.69 0.51 -13.59
CA TYR A 51 4.80 -0.42 -14.71
C TYR A 51 3.42 -0.70 -15.31
N ALA A 52 3.36 -1.44 -16.42
CA ALA A 52 2.13 -1.63 -17.19
C ALA A 52 0.98 -2.24 -16.37
N GLU A 53 1.29 -3.05 -15.37
CA GLU A 53 0.32 -3.82 -14.59
C GLU A 53 0.12 -3.25 -13.17
N GLY A 54 0.78 -2.14 -12.81
CA GLY A 54 0.73 -1.65 -11.43
C GLY A 54 1.79 -0.64 -11.02
N VAL A 55 2.00 -0.57 -9.71
CA VAL A 55 2.99 0.29 -9.06
C VAL A 55 3.71 -0.47 -7.95
N GLU A 56 5.03 -0.28 -7.90
CA GLU A 56 5.91 -0.80 -6.87
C GLU A 56 6.39 0.34 -5.97
N TYR A 57 6.39 0.08 -4.66
CA TYR A 57 6.96 0.94 -3.64
C TYR A 57 8.07 0.20 -2.90
N VAL A 58 9.26 0.81 -2.81
CA VAL A 58 10.43 0.19 -2.18
C VAL A 58 11.02 1.12 -1.14
N SER A 59 11.37 0.57 0.02
CA SER A 59 12.16 1.26 1.04
C SER A 59 12.89 0.28 1.95
N THR A 60 13.48 0.77 3.02
CA THR A 60 14.13 -0.02 4.06
C THR A 60 13.65 0.44 5.43
N VAL A 61 13.19 -0.49 6.26
CA VAL A 61 12.74 -0.24 7.64
C VAL A 61 13.62 -1.05 8.57
N SER A 62 14.26 -0.39 9.55
CA SER A 62 15.14 -1.07 10.53
C SER A 62 16.21 -1.96 9.88
N GLY A 63 16.77 -1.52 8.73
CA GLY A 63 17.78 -2.28 7.98
C GLY A 63 17.24 -3.45 7.14
N LYS A 64 15.91 -3.66 7.11
CA LYS A 64 15.26 -4.70 6.31
C LYS A 64 14.51 -4.10 5.13
N PRO A 65 14.59 -4.69 3.92
CA PRO A 65 13.83 -4.20 2.79
C PRO A 65 12.33 -4.37 3.04
N ILE A 66 11.58 -3.36 2.63
CA ILE A 66 10.12 -3.41 2.51
C ILE A 66 9.76 -3.10 1.07
N ILE A 67 8.98 -3.98 0.45
CA ILE A 67 8.56 -3.86 -0.94
C ILE A 67 7.04 -4.03 -0.96
N MET A 68 6.34 -3.13 -1.62
CA MET A 68 4.90 -3.23 -1.81
C MET A 68 4.59 -3.14 -3.30
N ASN A 69 3.99 -4.19 -3.84
CA ASN A 69 3.54 -4.27 -5.21
C ASN A 69 2.02 -4.18 -5.26
N ILE A 70 1.48 -3.16 -5.91
CA ILE A 70 0.05 -2.96 -6.14
C ILE A 70 -0.22 -3.21 -7.61
N ASN A 71 -0.96 -4.28 -7.92
CA ASN A 71 -1.30 -4.67 -9.28
C ASN A 71 -2.75 -4.28 -9.63
N SER A 72 -2.99 -3.89 -10.87
CA SER A 72 -4.31 -3.60 -11.45
C SER A 72 -5.09 -4.90 -11.74
N GLN A 73 -5.30 -5.69 -10.71
CA GLN A 73 -6.08 -6.93 -10.72
C GLN A 73 -7.10 -6.87 -9.60
N ILE A 74 -8.32 -7.33 -9.87
CA ILE A 74 -9.38 -7.38 -8.85
C ILE A 74 -8.96 -8.34 -7.75
N CYS A 75 -9.06 -7.88 -6.51
CA CYS A 75 -8.78 -8.65 -5.31
C CYS A 75 -10.08 -8.92 -4.54
N THR A 76 -10.31 -10.16 -4.15
CA THR A 76 -11.43 -10.51 -3.26
C THR A 76 -10.89 -10.72 -1.86
N ASP A 77 -11.37 -9.93 -0.89
CA ASP A 77 -10.95 -10.08 0.50
C ASP A 77 -11.60 -11.30 1.19
N ASP A 78 -11.19 -11.58 2.42
CA ASP A 78 -11.71 -12.70 3.21
C ASP A 78 -13.21 -12.58 3.53
N ASN A 79 -13.79 -11.38 3.41
CA ASN A 79 -15.23 -11.14 3.59
C ASN A 79 -16.02 -11.29 2.28
N GLY A 80 -15.34 -11.54 1.16
CA GLY A 80 -15.94 -11.65 -0.17
C GLY A 80 -16.12 -10.33 -0.90
N TYR A 81 -15.58 -9.22 -0.39
CA TYR A 81 -15.64 -7.92 -1.06
C TYR A 81 -14.59 -7.81 -2.16
N GLN A 82 -15.05 -7.34 -3.32
CA GLN A 82 -14.16 -7.05 -4.45
C GLN A 82 -13.54 -5.66 -4.30
N ASN A 83 -12.22 -5.62 -4.38
CA ASN A 83 -11.38 -4.45 -4.33
C ASN A 83 -10.68 -4.28 -5.68
N GLU A 84 -10.33 -3.03 -6.00
CA GLU A 84 -9.79 -2.64 -7.32
C GLU A 84 -8.40 -3.24 -7.61
N PHE A 85 -7.61 -3.48 -6.56
CA PHE A 85 -6.20 -3.84 -6.70
C PHE A 85 -5.80 -5.01 -5.81
N THR A 86 -4.88 -5.84 -6.31
CA THR A 86 -4.20 -6.89 -5.56
C THR A 86 -2.85 -6.39 -5.08
N VAL A 87 -2.56 -6.61 -3.81
CA VAL A 87 -1.31 -6.16 -3.18
C VAL A 87 -0.48 -7.34 -2.70
N THR A 88 0.82 -7.24 -2.92
CA THR A 88 1.82 -8.08 -2.25
C THR A 88 2.77 -7.19 -1.47
N LEU A 89 2.76 -7.33 -0.14
CA LEU A 89 3.71 -6.71 0.77
C LEU A 89 4.81 -7.72 1.10
N THR A 90 6.06 -7.41 0.82
CA THR A 90 7.22 -8.20 1.23
C THR A 90 7.99 -7.46 2.32
N TYR A 91 8.17 -8.11 3.47
CA TYR A 91 8.98 -7.62 4.58
C TYR A 91 9.70 -8.79 5.25
N ASP A 92 11.00 -8.62 5.54
CA ASP A 92 11.81 -9.66 6.21
C ASP A 92 11.77 -11.03 5.51
N ASN A 93 11.88 -11.02 4.17
CA ASN A 93 11.78 -12.19 3.29
C ASN A 93 10.44 -12.96 3.38
N LYS A 94 9.40 -12.35 3.96
CA LYS A 94 8.03 -12.89 3.96
C LYS A 94 7.14 -12.04 3.08
N SER A 95 6.25 -12.69 2.35
CA SER A 95 5.27 -12.03 1.50
C SER A 95 3.88 -12.19 2.11
N TYR A 96 3.16 -11.07 2.19
CA TYR A 96 1.83 -10.94 2.72
C TYR A 96 0.93 -10.47 1.58
N GLN A 97 -0.07 -11.27 1.25
CA GLN A 97 -1.06 -10.89 0.24
C GLN A 97 -2.14 -10.00 0.88
N GLY A 98 -2.74 -9.15 0.06
CA GLY A 98 -3.82 -8.27 0.47
C GLY A 98 -4.49 -7.60 -0.72
N CYS A 99 -5.43 -6.73 -0.42
CA CYS A 99 -6.14 -5.91 -1.39
C CYS A 99 -5.76 -4.44 -1.23
N ALA A 100 -6.03 -3.63 -2.25
CA ALA A 100 -5.97 -2.18 -2.16
C ALA A 100 -7.13 -1.51 -2.88
N VAL A 101 -7.38 -0.27 -2.45
CA VAL A 101 -8.32 0.68 -3.05
C VAL A 101 -7.61 2.00 -3.33
N ALA A 102 -8.11 2.76 -4.31
CA ALA A 102 -7.61 4.10 -4.58
C ALA A 102 -8.08 5.08 -3.51
N GLY A 103 -7.17 5.91 -3.01
CA GLY A 103 -7.38 6.90 -1.95
C GLY A 103 -6.66 6.56 -0.65
N ALA A 104 -6.25 7.59 0.09
CA ALA A 104 -5.76 7.47 1.46
C ALA A 104 -6.95 7.55 2.41
N TYR A 105 -7.42 6.40 2.87
CA TYR A 105 -8.44 6.33 3.90
C TYR A 105 -7.74 6.08 5.23
N GLU A 106 -7.95 6.95 6.22
CA GLU A 106 -7.43 6.75 7.59
C GLU A 106 -8.23 5.70 8.35
N THR A 107 -9.40 5.31 7.87
CA THR A 107 -10.21 4.17 8.37
C THR A 107 -10.63 3.25 7.23
N ALA A 108 -10.53 1.92 7.40
CA ALA A 108 -11.15 0.98 6.47
C ALA A 108 -12.66 1.27 6.40
N PRO A 109 -13.30 1.25 5.21
CA PRO A 109 -14.76 1.27 5.16
C PRO A 109 -15.27 0.01 5.86
N THR A 110 -15.90 0.19 7.01
CA THR A 110 -16.63 -0.85 7.76
C THR A 110 -17.92 -1.23 7.08
#